data_AF-A0A7S3LUE1-F1
#
_entry.id   AF-A0A7S3LUE1-F1
#
_cell.length_a   1.000
_cell.length_b   1.000
_cell.length_c   1.000
_cell.angle_alpha   90.00
_cell.angle_beta   90.00
_cell.angle_gamma   90.00
#
_symmetry.space_group_name_H-M   'P 1'
#
loop_
_entity.id
_entity.type
_entity.pdbx_description
1 polymer ?
#
loop_
_entity_poly.entity_id
_entity_poly.type
_entity_poly.pdbx_seq_one_letter_code
_entity_poly.pdbx_strand_id
1 'polypeptide(L)'
;FRLLHPSRCVADMAAAEMEVEVDREEDKAPVLGKTGEKGDMHEVCDRIYVGNFKSASDRVFLTQHGVTHVLAAAADVGELHPGRFVYCMFDILDIPETWYLPLFPQAVDFIKSALADDEGGDANGEEGKGEKQKEE
;
A
#
# COMPACT_ATOMS: atom_id res chain seq x y z
N PHE A 1 -16.43 -13.90 14.64
CA PHE A 1 -17.38 -14.08 13.54
C PHE A 1 -18.18 -12.80 13.36
N ARG A 2 -17.82 -11.97 12.37
CA ARG A 2 -18.65 -10.88 11.87
C ARG A 2 -18.53 -10.88 10.35
N LEU A 3 -19.61 -11.31 9.70
CA LEU A 3 -19.87 -11.13 8.27
C LEU A 3 -20.84 -9.94 8.14
N LEU A 4 -20.52 -8.97 7.29
CA LEU A 4 -21.35 -7.89 6.70
C LEU A 4 -20.37 -7.02 5.88
N HIS A 5 -20.55 -6.64 4.61
CA HIS A 5 -21.53 -6.88 3.55
C HIS A 5 -20.95 -6.30 2.24
N PRO A 6 -21.29 -6.80 1.03
CA PRO A 6 -20.87 -6.20 -0.25
C PRO A 6 -21.92 -5.17 -0.72
N SER A 7 -21.56 -3.90 -0.84
CA SER A 7 -22.32 -2.78 -1.45
C SER A 7 -21.48 -1.49 -1.30
N ARG A 8 -21.32 -0.54 -2.23
CA ARG A 8 -21.59 -0.36 -3.66
C ARG A 8 -21.11 1.07 -3.98
N CYS A 9 -20.76 1.35 -5.24
CA CYS A 9 -20.82 2.67 -5.91
C CYS A 9 -19.84 3.78 -5.48
N VAL A 10 -18.86 4.06 -6.34
CA VAL A 10 -18.73 5.41 -6.92
C VAL A 10 -18.67 5.27 -8.44
N ALA A 11 -19.74 5.73 -9.09
CA ALA A 11 -19.68 6.16 -10.47
C ALA A 11 -19.15 7.60 -10.50
N ASP A 12 -18.53 7.96 -11.63
CA ASP A 12 -18.06 9.29 -12.01
C ASP A 12 -16.80 9.84 -11.32
N MET A 13 -15.65 9.64 -11.98
CA MET A 13 -14.94 10.79 -12.53
C MET A 13 -14.03 10.39 -13.69
N ALA A 14 -14.23 11.12 -14.79
CA ALA A 14 -13.75 10.85 -16.12
C ALA A 14 -12.32 11.39 -16.39
N ALA A 15 -11.77 10.85 -17.48
CA ALA A 15 -10.79 11.46 -18.39
C ALA A 15 -9.30 11.45 -17.99
N ALA A 16 -8.59 10.45 -18.51
CA ALA A 16 -7.32 10.68 -19.20
C ALA A 16 -7.16 9.59 -20.27
N GLU A 17 -7.51 9.94 -21.51
CA GLU A 17 -7.25 9.16 -22.70
C GLU A 17 -5.73 9.07 -22.92
N MET A 18 -5.21 7.86 -23.02
CA MET A 18 -3.94 7.61 -23.69
C MET A 18 -4.14 6.34 -24.52
N GLU A 19 -4.39 6.56 -25.81
CA GLU A 19 -4.54 5.52 -26.81
C GLU A 19 -3.25 4.71 -26.88
N VAL A 20 -3.36 3.41 -26.58
CA VAL A 20 -2.39 2.42 -27.00
C VAL A 20 -3.17 1.40 -27.81
N GLU A 21 -3.11 1.55 -29.14
CA GLU A 21 -3.57 0.53 -30.07
C GLU A 21 -2.71 -0.73 -29.91
N VAL A 22 -3.31 -1.81 -29.41
CA VAL A 22 -2.90 -3.19 -29.71
C VAL A 22 -4.16 -4.07 -29.75
N ASP A 23 -4.21 -4.93 -30.76
CA ASP A 23 -5.33 -5.68 -31.34
C ASP A 23 -6.50 -6.16 -30.47
N ARG A 24 -7.66 -6.08 -31.12
CA ARG A 24 -9.00 -6.57 -30.78
C ARG A 24 -9.04 -8.09 -30.64
N GLU A 25 -9.27 -8.60 -29.44
CA GLU A 25 -9.77 -9.97 -29.23
C GLU A 25 -10.89 -10.00 -28.19
N GLU A 26 -11.95 -10.75 -28.49
CA GLU A 26 -13.32 -10.55 -28.05
C GLU A 26 -13.65 -11.04 -26.62
N ASP A 27 -14.55 -10.30 -25.97
CA ASP A 27 -15.63 -10.78 -25.08
C ASP A 27 -15.34 -12.02 -24.21
N LYS A 28 -14.66 -11.81 -23.08
CA LYS A 28 -14.82 -12.69 -21.90
C LYS A 28 -14.89 -11.83 -20.64
N ALA A 29 -15.98 -12.01 -19.89
CA ALA A 29 -16.08 -11.66 -18.47
C ALA A 29 -14.77 -12.03 -17.75
N PRO A 30 -14.33 -11.33 -16.69
CA PRO A 30 -13.16 -11.73 -15.93
C PRO A 30 -13.48 -13.05 -15.20
N VAL A 31 -13.35 -14.15 -15.93
CA VAL A 31 -13.23 -15.49 -15.43
C VAL A 31 -11.96 -15.47 -14.61
N LEU A 32 -12.09 -15.81 -13.33
CA LEU A 32 -11.01 -16.08 -12.37
C LEU A 32 -9.86 -16.82 -13.06
N GLY A 33 -8.95 -16.06 -13.63
CA GLY A 33 -7.92 -16.52 -14.54
C GLY A 33 -6.67 -16.75 -13.75
N LYS A 34 -6.17 -17.99 -13.80
CA LYS A 34 -4.84 -18.37 -13.32
C LYS A 34 -3.79 -17.51 -14.05
N THR A 35 -3.47 -16.34 -13.52
CA THR A 35 -2.33 -15.54 -13.96
C THR A 35 -1.09 -16.12 -13.31
N GLY A 36 -0.08 -16.42 -14.13
CA GLY A 36 1.11 -17.14 -13.70
C GLY A 36 1.75 -16.52 -12.46
N GLU A 37 2.19 -17.38 -11.56
CA GLU A 37 2.91 -17.05 -10.32
C GLU A 37 4.06 -16.07 -10.62
N LYS A 38 3.82 -14.77 -10.48
CA LYS A 38 4.89 -13.76 -10.57
C LYS A 38 4.63 -12.65 -9.57
N GLY A 39 5.20 -12.88 -8.39
CA GLY A 39 5.21 -11.97 -7.25
C GLY A 39 5.05 -12.79 -5.98
N ASP A 40 6.12 -13.02 -5.24
CA ASP A 40 6.03 -13.60 -3.89
C ASP A 40 5.50 -12.52 -2.94
N MET A 41 4.23 -12.17 -3.10
CA MET A 41 3.52 -11.21 -2.26
C MET A 41 2.31 -11.90 -1.64
N HIS A 42 2.16 -11.76 -0.34
CA HIS A 42 1.11 -12.40 0.44
C HIS A 42 0.29 -11.36 1.17
N GLU A 43 -1.03 -11.49 1.11
CA GLU A 43 -1.93 -10.69 1.93
C GLU A 43 -1.92 -11.23 3.36
N VAL A 44 -1.41 -10.44 4.29
CA VAL A 44 -1.29 -10.84 5.71
C VAL A 44 -2.49 -10.37 6.53
N CYS A 45 -3.04 -9.22 6.16
CA CYS A 45 -4.24 -8.61 6.72
C CYS A 45 -5.01 -7.97 5.57
N ASP A 46 -6.28 -7.67 5.81
CA ASP A 46 -7.14 -7.00 4.83
C ASP A 46 -6.46 -5.73 4.28
N ARG A 47 -6.21 -5.71 2.97
CA ARG A 47 -5.51 -4.62 2.25
C ARG A 47 -4.05 -4.37 2.67
N ILE A 48 -3.41 -5.32 3.37
CA ILE A 48 -2.00 -5.25 3.74
C ILE A 48 -1.27 -6.46 3.14
N TYR A 49 -0.27 -6.14 2.31
CA TYR A 49 0.53 -7.13 1.61
C TYR A 49 1.99 -7.08 2.06
N VAL A 50 2.60 -8.25 2.20
CA VAL A 50 4.03 -8.41 2.46
C VAL A 50 4.64 -9.17 1.29
N GLY A 51 5.70 -8.63 0.71
CA GLY A 51 6.37 -9.26 -0.42
C GLY A 51 7.86 -8.99 -0.47
N ASN A 52 8.50 -9.50 -1.51
CA ASN A 52 9.92 -9.27 -1.78
C ASN A 52 10.16 -8.13 -2.78
N PHE A 53 11.44 -7.85 -3.04
CA PHE A 53 11.85 -6.83 -4.01
C PHE A 53 11.29 -7.08 -5.42
N LYS A 54 11.16 -8.36 -5.84
CA LYS A 54 10.63 -8.68 -7.18
C LYS A 54 9.17 -8.28 -7.30
N SER A 55 8.34 -8.60 -6.31
CA SER A 55 6.95 -8.13 -6.29
C SER A 55 6.84 -6.62 -6.21
N ALA A 56 7.72 -5.95 -5.45
CA ALA A 56 7.73 -4.49 -5.36
C ALA A 56 8.15 -3.80 -6.67
N SER A 57 8.90 -4.49 -7.53
CA SER A 57 9.33 -3.98 -8.85
C SER A 57 8.30 -4.19 -9.97
N ASP A 58 7.27 -5.01 -9.75
CA ASP A 58 6.23 -5.26 -10.73
C ASP A 58 5.07 -4.28 -10.54
N ARG A 59 5.16 -3.15 -11.25
CA ARG A 59 4.13 -2.12 -11.25
C ARG A 59 2.75 -2.64 -11.62
N VAL A 60 2.66 -3.52 -12.61
CA VAL A 60 1.36 -4.00 -13.12
C VAL A 60 0.68 -4.83 -12.04
N PHE A 61 1.46 -5.68 -11.38
CA PHE A 61 1.00 -6.50 -10.27
C PHE A 61 0.53 -5.64 -9.07
N LEU A 62 1.31 -4.64 -8.66
CA LEU A 62 0.92 -3.71 -7.58
C LEU A 62 -0.38 -2.96 -7.89
N THR A 63 -0.52 -2.45 -9.11
CA THR A 63 -1.73 -1.72 -9.54
C THR A 63 -2.95 -2.66 -9.62
N GLN A 64 -2.78 -3.90 -10.08
CA GLN A 64 -3.87 -4.90 -10.10
C GLN A 64 -4.39 -5.24 -8.71
N HIS A 65 -3.51 -5.23 -7.71
CA HIS A 65 -3.87 -5.42 -6.30
C HIS A 65 -4.34 -4.15 -5.59
N GLY A 66 -4.43 -3.01 -6.29
CA GLY A 66 -4.90 -1.75 -5.71
C GLY A 66 -3.93 -1.14 -4.70
N VAL A 67 -2.64 -1.47 -4.75
CA VAL A 67 -1.64 -0.91 -3.84
C VAL A 67 -1.48 0.59 -4.14
N THR A 68 -1.60 1.44 -3.12
CA THR A 68 -1.42 2.90 -3.23
C THR A 68 -0.16 3.39 -2.51
N HIS A 69 0.24 2.67 -1.47
CA HIS A 69 1.34 3.00 -0.57
C HIS A 69 2.34 1.84 -0.50
N VAL A 70 3.63 2.16 -0.56
CA VAL A 70 4.72 1.17 -0.49
C VAL A 70 5.65 1.54 0.66
N LEU A 71 5.74 0.65 1.65
CA LEU A 71 6.71 0.75 2.73
C LEU A 71 7.86 -0.21 2.42
N ALA A 72 9.07 0.32 2.24
CA ALA A 72 10.27 -0.48 2.05
C ALA A 72 11.18 -0.36 3.27
N ALA A 73 11.51 -1.50 3.87
CA ALA A 73 12.39 -1.59 5.02
C ALA A 73 13.66 -2.36 4.63
N ALA A 74 14.43 -1.78 3.70
CA ALA A 74 15.60 -2.41 3.10
C ALA A 74 16.64 -1.36 2.74
N ALA A 75 17.91 -1.67 3.01
CA ALA A 75 19.02 -0.78 2.73
C ALA A 75 19.27 -0.60 1.24
N ASP A 76 19.66 0.61 0.84
CA ASP A 76 20.01 0.97 -0.54
C ASP A 76 18.89 0.68 -1.56
N VAL A 77 17.64 0.65 -1.11
CA VAL A 77 16.46 0.55 -1.97
C VAL A 77 15.92 1.96 -2.21
N GLY A 78 15.87 2.37 -3.47
CA GLY A 78 15.20 3.60 -3.89
C GLY A 78 13.73 3.38 -4.26
N GLU A 79 13.04 4.48 -4.59
CA GLU A 79 11.69 4.41 -5.16
C GLU A 79 11.71 3.69 -6.51
N LEU A 80 11.05 2.54 -6.59
CA LEU A 80 11.03 1.72 -7.81
C LEU A 80 10.13 2.32 -8.90
N HIS A 81 9.06 2.99 -8.49
CA HIS A 81 8.08 3.61 -9.38
C HIS A 81 7.74 5.02 -8.87
N PRO A 82 8.66 6.00 -9.03
CA PRO A 82 8.48 7.36 -8.52
C PRO A 82 7.24 8.00 -9.16
N GLY A 83 6.48 8.74 -8.34
CA GLY A 83 5.28 9.47 -8.76
C GLY A 83 4.02 8.62 -9.02
N ARG A 84 4.07 7.31 -8.76
CA ARG A 84 2.89 6.42 -8.88
C ARG A 84 2.35 5.92 -7.55
N PHE A 85 3.24 5.71 -6.58
CA PHE A 85 2.88 5.30 -5.24
C PHE A 85 3.49 6.27 -4.24
N VAL A 86 2.91 6.32 -3.04
CA VAL A 86 3.50 7.04 -1.91
C VAL A 86 4.47 6.08 -1.22
N TYR A 87 5.70 6.52 -0.98
CA TYR A 87 6.75 5.68 -0.40
C TYR A 87 7.08 6.09 1.03
N CYS A 88 7.28 5.08 1.88
CA CYS A 88 7.95 5.21 3.17
C CYS A 88 9.17 4.30 3.17
N MET A 89 10.37 4.88 3.14
CA MET A 89 11.62 4.14 2.99
C MET A 89 12.40 4.17 4.30
N PHE A 90 12.75 3.00 4.80
CA PHE A 90 13.68 2.82 5.91
C PHE A 90 14.96 2.16 5.39
N ASP A 91 16.07 2.90 5.45
CA ASP A 91 17.40 2.42 5.10
C ASP A 91 17.93 1.53 6.25
N ILE A 92 17.52 0.26 6.26
CA ILE A 92 17.87 -0.71 7.29
C ILE A 92 18.54 -1.96 6.73
N LEU A 93 19.57 -2.42 7.42
CA LEU A 93 20.25 -3.68 7.11
C LEU A 93 19.58 -4.83 7.85
N ASP A 94 19.40 -5.96 7.16
CA ASP A 94 18.91 -7.21 7.74
C ASP A 94 20.02 -7.93 8.52
N ILE A 95 20.45 -7.31 9.62
CA ILE A 95 21.44 -7.82 10.57
C ILE A 95 20.91 -7.64 12.00
N PRO A 96 21.26 -8.54 12.93
CA PRO A 96 20.71 -8.51 14.29
C PRO A 96 21.11 -7.27 15.10
N GLU A 97 22.18 -6.57 14.70
CA GLU A 97 22.65 -5.34 15.33
C GLU A 97 21.82 -4.10 14.93
N THR A 98 21.02 -4.19 13.87
CA THR A 98 20.20 -3.08 13.40
C THR A 98 19.08 -2.76 14.40
N TRP A 99 19.04 -1.52 14.86
CA TRP A 99 18.03 -1.04 15.80
C TRP A 99 16.81 -0.45 15.07
N TYR A 100 15.78 -1.26 14.84
CA TYR A 100 14.57 -0.86 14.11
C TYR A 100 13.39 -0.40 14.97
N LEU A 101 13.43 -0.60 16.31
CA LEU A 101 12.31 -0.23 17.19
C LEU A 101 11.83 1.22 17.05
N PRO A 102 12.70 2.24 16.88
CA PRO A 102 12.26 3.63 16.73
C PRO A 102 11.50 3.91 15.43
N LEU A 103 11.59 3.01 14.45
CA LEU A 103 10.95 3.16 13.14
C LEU A 103 9.48 2.73 13.17
N PHE A 104 9.10 1.90 14.14
CA PHE A 104 7.75 1.34 14.23
C PHE A 104 6.63 2.40 14.33
N PRO A 105 6.75 3.48 15.14
CA PRO A 105 5.71 4.51 15.17
C PRO A 105 5.47 5.12 13.78
N GLN A 106 6.54 5.49 13.07
CA GLN A 106 6.44 6.04 11.72
C GLN A 106 5.85 5.04 10.71
N ALA A 107 6.28 3.77 10.77
CA ALA A 107 5.75 2.71 9.91
C ALA A 107 4.26 2.48 10.14
N VAL A 108 3.84 2.43 11.41
CA VAL A 108 2.45 2.21 11.80
C VAL A 108 1.58 3.39 11.39
N ASP A 109 2.03 4.63 11.62
CA ASP A 109 1.28 5.82 11.23
C ASP A 109 1.11 5.90 9.71
N PHE A 110 2.15 5.54 8.95
CA PHE A 110 2.09 5.45 7.49
C PHE A 110 1.07 4.42 6.99
N ILE A 111 1.03 3.24 7.60
CA ILE A 111 0.04 2.20 7.25
C ILE A 111 -1.37 2.68 7.59
N LYS A 112 -1.55 3.32 8.76
CA LYS A 112 -2.86 3.85 9.18
C LYS A 112 -3.36 4.96 8.27
N SER A 113 -2.50 5.89 7.86
CA SER A 113 -2.89 6.96 6.94
C SER A 113 -3.30 6.38 5.58
N ALA A 114 -2.52 5.42 5.07
CA ALA A 114 -2.83 4.74 3.81
C ALA A 114 -4.20 4.05 3.82
N LEU A 115 -4.57 3.41 4.93
CA LEU A 115 -5.87 2.77 5.09
C LEU A 115 -7.01 3.79 5.22
N ALA A 116 -6.77 4.93 5.88
CA ALA A 116 -7.76 5.98 6.06
C ALA A 116 -8.09 6.74 4.76
N ASP A 117 -7.09 6.94 3.90
CA ASP A 117 -7.26 7.61 2.60
C ASP A 117 -8.17 6.82 1.65
N ASP A 118 -8.19 5.49 1.79
CA ASP A 118 -9.06 4.58 1.03
C ASP A 118 -10.50 4.50 1.61
N GLU A 119 -10.67 4.76 2.91
CA GLU A 119 -11.96 4.60 3.62
C GLU A 119 -12.85 5.84 3.66
N GLY A 120 -12.39 7.01 3.21
CA GLY A 120 -13.25 8.19 3.16
C GLY A 120 -13.84 8.56 4.52
N GLY A 121 -12.99 8.69 5.54
CA GLY A 121 -13.20 9.54 6.71
C GLY A 121 -14.24 9.09 7.75
N ASP A 122 -13.74 8.56 8.86
CA ASP A 122 -14.26 8.89 10.20
C ASP A 122 -13.08 9.31 11.09
N ALA A 123 -12.69 10.57 10.94
CA ALA A 123 -11.73 11.21 11.83
C ALA A 123 -12.34 11.29 13.24
N ASN A 124 -11.85 10.48 14.16
CA ASN A 124 -11.88 10.82 15.57
C ASN A 124 -10.45 10.86 16.09
N GLY A 125 -9.95 12.08 16.23
CA GLY A 125 -8.63 12.37 16.75
C GLY A 125 -8.55 12.07 18.25
N GLU A 126 -7.36 11.66 18.67
CA GLU A 126 -6.90 11.91 20.03
C GLU A 126 -5.56 12.64 19.95
N GLU A 127 -5.66 13.97 19.92
CA GLU A 127 -4.59 14.87 20.35
C GLU A 127 -4.36 14.66 21.86
N GLY A 128 -3.40 13.80 22.19
CA GLY A 128 -2.81 13.75 23.53
C GLY A 128 -1.91 14.95 23.76
N LYS A 129 -2.50 16.00 24.34
CA LYS A 129 -1.87 17.24 24.83
C LYS A 129 -0.49 17.05 25.44
N GLY A 130 0.41 17.97 25.09
CA GLY A 130 1.61 18.22 25.87
C GLY A 130 1.26 18.72 27.28
N GLU A 131 2.07 18.31 28.25
CA GLU A 131 2.14 18.97 29.54
C GLU A 131 3.59 19.36 29.81
N LYS A 132 3.76 20.66 29.97
CA LYS A 132 4.99 21.37 30.26
C LYS A 132 5.08 21.51 31.79
N GLN A 133 6.31 21.50 32.30
CA GLN A 133 6.75 21.97 33.63
C GLN A 133 6.54 21.04 34.83
N LYS A 134 7.64 20.71 35.53
CA LYS A 134 7.95 21.45 36.78
C LYS A 134 9.45 21.41 37.09
N GLU A 135 9.93 22.62 37.33
CA GLU A 135 11.19 23.06 37.90
C GLU A 135 11.23 22.70 39.41
N GLU A 136 12.33 22.11 39.89
CA GLU A 136 12.86 22.29 41.26
C GLU A 136 14.34 21.86 41.32
#